data_AF-A0A397IQE2-F1
#
_entry.id   AF-A0A397IQE2-F1
#
_cell.length_a   1.000
_cell.length_b   1.000
_cell.length_c   1.000
_cell.angle_alpha   90.00
_cell.angle_beta   90.00
_cell.angle_gamma   90.00
#
_symmetry.space_group_name_H-M   'P 1'
#
loop_
_entity.id
_entity.type
_entity.pdbx_description
1 polymer ?
#
loop_
_entity_poly.entity_id
_entity_poly.type
_entity_poly.pdbx_seq_one_letter_code
_entity_poly.pdbx_strand_id
1 'polypeptide(L)'
;MPSPKYKPQLLAIGNFIPILHYGPFAVNWWTFTNSKTSKNKNSLCIPIRVNERIQIKLNKIKFIIRIICNESNTIQSSYVCENDINDKIYLTTSEAINETYKKIFNMETQFSSPSIMDFDNENIIEQILSGVLFQPFKI
;
A
#
# COMPACT_ATOMS: atom_id res chain seq x y z
N MET A 1 18.67 13.89 -7.42
CA MET A 1 17.43 14.42 -8.03
C MET A 1 16.30 14.28 -7.02
N PRO A 2 15.43 15.28 -6.83
CA PRO A 2 14.27 15.09 -5.95
C PRO A 2 13.38 14.02 -6.59
N SER A 3 13.07 12.97 -5.82
CA SER A 3 12.06 11.99 -6.20
C SER A 3 10.76 12.74 -6.52
N PRO A 4 10.06 12.42 -7.62
CA PRO A 4 8.78 13.04 -7.90
C PRO A 4 7.85 12.76 -6.71
N LYS A 5 7.33 13.81 -6.07
CA LYS A 5 6.33 13.67 -5.00
C LYS A 5 5.02 13.24 -5.66
N TYR A 6 4.79 11.93 -5.71
CA TYR A 6 3.52 11.38 -6.15
C TYR A 6 2.45 11.72 -5.11
N LYS A 7 1.23 12.02 -5.56
CA LYS A 7 0.08 12.23 -4.66
C LYS A 7 -0.82 11.00 -4.74
N PRO A 8 -0.66 10.01 -3.86
CA PRO A 8 -1.58 8.88 -3.80
C PRO A 8 -2.97 9.38 -3.37
N GLN A 9 -4.00 8.77 -3.91
CA GLN A 9 -5.39 8.97 -3.53
C GLN A 9 -5.97 7.63 -3.10
N LEU A 10 -6.47 7.56 -1.86
CA LEU A 10 -7.22 6.41 -1.38
C LEU A 10 -8.58 6.37 -2.08
N LEU A 11 -8.85 5.27 -2.80
CA LEU A 11 -10.14 5.01 -3.46
C LEU A 11 -11.04 4.10 -2.62
N ALA A 12 -10.44 3.17 -1.89
CA ALA A 12 -11.15 2.29 -0.96
C ALA A 12 -10.24 1.97 0.22
N ILE A 13 -10.79 2.09 1.45
CA ILE A 13 -10.06 1.81 2.69
C ILE A 13 -9.72 0.31 2.80
N GLY A 14 -10.56 -0.56 2.24
CA GLY A 14 -10.40 -2.01 2.38
C GLY A 14 -10.83 -2.54 3.74
N ASN A 15 -10.64 -3.85 3.90
CA ASN A 15 -11.10 -4.67 5.00
C ASN A 15 -9.98 -4.92 6.00
N PHE A 16 -10.24 -4.59 7.26
CA PHE A 16 -9.43 -5.02 8.38
C PHE A 16 -9.86 -6.43 8.79
N ILE A 17 -8.99 -7.42 8.58
CA ILE A 17 -9.30 -8.83 8.84
C ILE A 17 -8.56 -9.27 10.12
N PRO A 18 -9.26 -9.54 11.24
CA PRO A 18 -8.60 -9.80 12.52
C PRO A 18 -7.56 -10.92 12.50
N ILE A 19 -7.83 -12.02 11.80
CA ILE A 19 -6.88 -13.15 11.73
C ILE A 19 -5.57 -12.78 11.00
N LEU A 20 -5.62 -11.84 10.05
CA LEU A 20 -4.42 -11.36 9.36
C LEU A 20 -3.68 -10.31 10.18
N HIS A 21 -4.40 -9.43 10.88
CA HIS A 21 -3.82 -8.26 11.54
C HIS A 21 -3.43 -8.51 13.00
N TYR A 22 -3.97 -9.54 13.64
CA TYR A 22 -3.68 -9.93 15.03
C TYR A 22 -3.25 -11.39 15.18
N GLY A 23 -3.15 -12.14 14.08
CA GLY A 23 -2.71 -13.54 14.09
C GLY A 23 -1.18 -13.73 14.12
N PRO A 24 -0.72 -14.98 13.97
CA PRO A 24 0.71 -15.33 14.08
C PRO A 24 1.63 -14.60 13.09
N PHE A 25 1.10 -14.22 11.92
CA PHE A 25 1.83 -13.51 10.87
C PHE A 25 1.46 -12.02 10.77
N ALA A 26 0.85 -11.46 11.85
CA ALA A 26 0.39 -10.09 11.87
C ALA A 26 1.44 -9.09 11.40
N VAL A 27 2.70 -9.26 11.81
CA VAL A 27 3.80 -8.34 11.47
C VAL A 27 3.91 -8.03 9.96
N ASN A 28 3.52 -8.94 9.07
CA ASN A 28 3.57 -8.76 7.62
C ASN A 28 2.37 -8.00 7.04
N TRP A 29 1.35 -7.75 7.87
CA TRP A 29 0.12 -7.03 7.56
C TRP A 29 0.09 -5.63 8.19
N TRP A 30 1.24 -5.15 8.66
CA TRP A 30 1.42 -3.79 9.16
C TRP A 30 2.65 -3.16 8.54
N THR A 31 2.59 -1.85 8.30
CA THR A 31 3.74 -1.04 7.91
C THR A 31 4.08 -0.06 9.03
N PHE A 32 5.37 0.03 9.35
CA PHE A 32 5.87 0.95 10.37
C PHE A 32 6.42 2.18 9.69
N THR A 33 5.91 3.35 10.05
CA THR A 33 6.39 4.63 9.55
C THR A 33 6.82 5.55 10.69
N ASN A 34 7.76 6.44 10.38
CA ASN A 34 8.12 7.54 11.27
C ASN A 34 7.19 8.76 11.07
N SER A 35 6.24 8.69 10.14
CA SER A 35 5.22 9.72 9.93
C SER A 35 4.40 9.91 11.20
N LYS A 36 4.21 11.17 11.58
CA LYS A 36 3.44 11.57 12.76
C LYS A 36 2.06 11.98 12.30
N THR A 37 1.05 11.71 13.13
CA THR A 37 -0.27 12.32 12.96
C THR A 37 -0.53 13.26 14.12
N SER A 38 -1.49 14.17 13.97
CA SER A 38 -1.95 15.03 15.08
C SER A 38 -2.26 14.24 16.38
N LYS A 39 -2.66 12.97 16.27
CA LYS A 39 -3.00 12.08 17.39
C LYS A 39 -1.84 11.21 17.89
N ASN A 40 -0.82 10.92 17.08
CA ASN A 40 0.30 10.06 17.45
C ASN A 40 1.65 10.72 17.13
N LYS A 41 2.41 11.05 18.20
CA LYS A 41 3.73 11.69 18.13
C LYS A 41 4.91 10.71 17.95
N ASN A 42 4.65 9.41 18.11
CA ASN A 42 5.63 8.32 17.98
C ASN A 42 5.58 7.67 16.58
N SER A 43 6.45 6.68 16.32
CA SER A 43 6.37 5.84 15.12
C SER A 43 4.98 5.20 15.02
N LEU A 44 4.36 5.35 13.85
CA LEU A 44 3.01 4.91 13.59
C LEU A 44 3.02 3.53 12.93
N CYS A 45 2.11 2.66 13.36
CA CYS A 45 1.88 1.35 12.77
C CYS A 45 0.56 1.38 11.99
N ILE A 46 0.64 1.29 10.67
CA ILE A 46 -0.51 1.40 9.76
C ILE A 46 -0.85 0.00 9.25
N PRO A 47 -2.12 -0.45 9.34
CA PRO A 47 -2.50 -1.75 8.83
C PRO A 47 -2.52 -1.76 7.30
N ILE A 48 -2.12 -2.89 6.72
CA ILE A 48 -2.22 -3.16 5.28
C ILE A 48 -3.55 -3.86 5.03
N ARG A 49 -4.57 -3.14 4.57
CA ARG A 49 -5.94 -3.69 4.50
C ARG A 49 -6.18 -4.46 3.21
N VAL A 50 -6.95 -5.55 3.30
CA VAL A 50 -7.31 -6.36 2.14
C VAL A 50 -8.37 -5.62 1.31
N ASN A 51 -8.22 -5.59 -0.02
CA ASN A 51 -9.03 -4.78 -0.95
C ASN A 51 -8.89 -3.26 -0.75
N GLU A 52 -7.86 -2.80 -0.04
CA GLU A 52 -7.47 -1.39 -0.09
C GLU A 52 -7.10 -1.04 -1.53
N ARG A 53 -7.58 0.12 -2.01
CA ARG A 53 -7.33 0.60 -3.37
C ARG A 53 -6.71 1.99 -3.33
N ILE A 54 -5.52 2.11 -3.90
CA ILE A 54 -4.78 3.36 -4.00
C ILE A 54 -4.63 3.71 -5.47
N GLN A 55 -4.95 4.95 -5.82
CA GLN A 55 -4.72 5.51 -7.15
C GLN A 55 -3.50 6.42 -7.13
N ILE A 56 -2.61 6.23 -8.10
CA ILE A 56 -1.45 7.09 -8.35
C ILE A 56 -1.49 7.53 -9.81
N LYS A 57 -1.17 8.79 -10.08
CA LYS A 57 -1.11 9.31 -11.45
C LYS A 57 0.35 9.44 -11.89
N LEU A 58 0.75 8.65 -12.88
CA LEU A 58 2.08 8.65 -13.50
C LEU A 58 1.94 8.95 -14.99
N ASN A 59 2.70 9.93 -15.50
CA ASN A 59 2.66 10.34 -16.90
C ASN A 59 1.24 10.52 -17.46
N LYS A 60 0.41 11.20 -16.67
CA LYS A 60 -1.01 11.48 -16.94
C LYS A 60 -1.93 10.25 -16.94
N ILE A 61 -1.41 9.03 -16.82
CA ILE A 61 -2.18 7.80 -16.66
C ILE A 61 -2.41 7.51 -15.18
N LYS A 62 -3.60 7.01 -14.86
CA LYS A 62 -3.97 6.58 -13.51
C LYS A 62 -3.66 5.10 -13.37
N PHE A 63 -2.88 4.77 -12.36
CA PHE A 63 -2.59 3.41 -11.92
C PHE A 63 -3.38 3.16 -10.65
N ILE A 64 -4.19 2.11 -10.63
CA ILE A 64 -4.90 1.68 -9.43
C ILE A 64 -4.24 0.40 -8.92
N ILE A 65 -3.78 0.45 -7.67
CA ILE A 65 -3.19 -0.68 -6.98
C ILE A 65 -4.21 -1.17 -5.96
N ARG A 66 -4.51 -2.48 -6.03
CA ARG A 66 -5.36 -3.17 -5.09
C ARG A 66 -4.53 -4.15 -4.29
N ILE A 67 -4.67 -4.09 -2.98
CA ILE A 67 -4.08 -5.06 -2.07
C ILE A 67 -5.00 -6.28 -1.99
N ILE A 68 -4.44 -7.48 -2.09
CA ILE A 68 -5.18 -8.73 -1.98
C ILE A 68 -4.54 -9.63 -0.93
N CYS A 69 -5.37 -10.49 -0.32
CA CYS A 69 -4.89 -11.66 0.41
C CYS A 69 -4.91 -12.82 -0.56
N ASN A 70 -3.72 -13.35 -0.90
CA ASN A 70 -3.64 -14.51 -1.76
C ASN A 70 -3.95 -15.77 -0.95
N GLU A 71 -4.96 -16.54 -1.36
CA GLU A 71 -5.36 -17.78 -0.68
C GLU A 71 -4.21 -18.80 -0.61
N SER A 72 -3.31 -18.81 -1.60
CA SER A 72 -2.14 -19.69 -1.60
C SER A 72 -1.02 -19.23 -0.67
N ASN A 73 -1.04 -17.96 -0.24
CA ASN A 73 -0.05 -17.39 0.67
C ASN A 73 -0.65 -16.19 1.44
N THR A 74 -1.27 -16.48 2.59
CA THR A 74 -1.84 -15.47 3.49
C THR A 74 -0.81 -14.86 4.45
N ILE A 75 0.45 -15.29 4.38
CA ILE A 75 1.51 -14.85 5.30
C ILE A 75 1.86 -13.39 5.06
N GLN A 76 1.72 -12.90 3.81
CA GLN A 76 2.02 -11.52 3.45
C GLN A 76 0.98 -10.98 2.45
N SER A 77 0.87 -9.66 2.41
CA SER A 77 0.05 -8.98 1.41
C SER A 77 0.58 -9.22 0.00
N SER A 78 -0.32 -9.26 -0.97
CA SER A 78 0.00 -9.26 -2.39
C SER A 78 -0.69 -8.10 -3.09
N TYR A 79 -0.16 -7.69 -4.24
CA TYR A 79 -0.58 -6.48 -4.93
C TYR A 79 -0.96 -6.80 -6.38
N VAL A 80 -2.04 -6.20 -6.85
CA VAL A 80 -2.46 -6.25 -8.25
C VAL A 80 -2.57 -4.81 -8.74
N CYS A 81 -2.04 -4.55 -9.94
CA CYS A 81 -2.36 -3.32 -10.64
C CYS A 81 -3.56 -3.57 -11.54
N GLU A 82 -4.66 -2.85 -11.33
CA GLU A 82 -5.89 -3.03 -12.12
C GLU A 82 -5.74 -2.58 -13.58
N ASN A 83 -4.65 -1.89 -13.90
CA ASN A 83 -4.28 -1.54 -15.26
C ASN A 83 -3.47 -2.65 -15.96
N ASP A 84 -3.05 -3.69 -15.24
CA ASP A 84 -2.34 -4.83 -15.81
C ASP A 84 -3.34 -5.81 -16.43
N ILE A 85 -3.30 -5.94 -17.75
CA ILE A 85 -4.22 -6.79 -18.53
C ILE A 85 -4.11 -8.27 -18.13
N ASN A 86 -2.98 -8.69 -17.57
CA ASN A 86 -2.74 -10.08 -17.20
C ASN A 86 -3.14 -10.41 -15.75
N ASP A 87 -3.69 -9.44 -15.00
CA ASP A 87 -4.06 -9.59 -13.58
C ASP A 87 -2.95 -10.24 -12.73
N LYS A 88 -1.69 -9.93 -13.05
CA LYS A 88 -0.54 -10.55 -12.39
C LYS A 88 -0.49 -10.12 -10.92
N ILE A 89 -0.15 -11.08 -10.07
CA ILE A 89 0.05 -10.86 -8.64
C ILE A 89 1.52 -10.51 -8.40
N TYR A 90 1.76 -9.46 -7.62
CA TYR A 90 3.07 -8.93 -7.29
C TYR A 90 3.29 -8.91 -5.77
N LEU A 91 4.56 -8.92 -5.35
CA LEU A 91 4.91 -8.90 -3.93
C LEU A 91 4.99 -7.48 -3.35
N THR A 92 5.18 -6.49 -4.21
CA THR A 92 5.26 -5.08 -3.80
C THR A 92 4.47 -4.17 -4.73
N THR A 93 4.07 -3.01 -4.20
CA THR A 93 3.43 -1.95 -5.00
C THR A 93 4.36 -1.39 -6.09
N SER A 94 5.65 -1.26 -5.81
CA SER A 94 6.65 -0.82 -6.80
C SER A 94 6.74 -1.78 -7.98
N GLU A 95 6.80 -3.09 -7.69
CA GLU A 95 6.86 -4.11 -8.72
C GLU A 95 5.60 -4.07 -9.60
N ALA A 96 4.43 -4.02 -8.98
CA ALA A 96 3.16 -3.91 -9.69
C ALA A 96 3.11 -2.69 -10.63
N ILE A 97 3.57 -1.53 -10.16
CA ILE A 97 3.58 -0.31 -10.97
C ILE A 97 4.65 -0.36 -12.06
N ASN A 98 5.89 -0.75 -11.74
CA ASN A 98 6.99 -0.78 -12.71
C ASN A 98 6.67 -1.72 -13.87
N GLU A 99 6.19 -2.92 -13.57
CA GLU A 99 5.86 -3.92 -14.59
C GLU A 99 4.66 -3.48 -15.43
N THR A 100 3.62 -2.92 -14.81
CA THR A 100 2.46 -2.42 -15.54
C THR A 100 2.80 -1.20 -16.39
N TYR A 101 3.60 -0.28 -15.86
CA TYR A 101 4.08 0.89 -16.56
C TYR A 101 4.93 0.48 -17.77
N LYS A 102 5.86 -0.46 -17.60
CA LYS A 102 6.68 -1.01 -18.69
C LYS A 102 5.82 -1.58 -19.80
N LYS A 103 4.78 -2.34 -19.46
CA LYS A 103 3.84 -2.89 -20.45
C LYS A 103 3.08 -1.80 -21.22
N ILE A 104 2.62 -0.74 -20.55
CA ILE A 104 1.83 0.33 -21.17
C ILE A 104 2.68 1.22 -22.08
N PHE A 105 3.88 1.59 -21.63
CA PHE A 105 4.72 2.58 -22.32
C PHE A 105 5.89 1.99 -23.09
N ASN A 106 6.12 0.67 -22.98
CA ASN A 106 7.29 -0.02 -23.54
C ASN A 106 8.63 0.64 -23.12
N MET A 107 8.70 1.12 -21.88
CA MET A 107 9.86 1.82 -21.31
C MET A 107 10.30 1.16 -20.01
N GLU A 108 11.60 1.04 -19.80
CA GLU A 108 12.15 0.63 -18.50
C GLU A 108 12.26 1.84 -17.59
N THR A 109 11.39 1.90 -16.58
CA THR A 109 11.46 2.89 -15.51
C THR A 109 11.52 2.18 -14.17
N GLN A 110 12.41 2.60 -13.29
CA GLN A 110 12.47 2.12 -11.92
C GLN A 110 11.87 3.16 -10.98
N PHE A 111 10.64 2.93 -10.55
CA PHE A 111 10.06 3.63 -9.41
C PHE A 111 10.45 2.88 -8.13
N SER A 112 11.37 3.46 -7.34
CA SER A 112 11.80 2.94 -6.04
C SER A 112 10.79 3.28 -4.93
N SER A 113 10.39 2.29 -4.12
CA SER A 113 9.56 2.51 -2.92
C SER A 113 10.43 2.56 -1.69
N PRO A 114 10.40 3.69 -0.95
CA PRO A 114 9.40 3.83 0.12
C PRO A 114 8.23 4.78 -0.22
N SER A 115 8.35 5.51 -1.34
CA SER A 115 7.58 6.73 -1.60
C SER A 115 6.24 6.54 -2.32
N ILE A 116 5.95 5.34 -2.83
CA ILE A 116 4.80 5.20 -3.74
C ILE A 116 3.47 5.12 -2.97
N MET A 117 3.47 4.48 -1.79
CA MET A 117 2.32 4.56 -0.90
C MET A 117 2.32 5.82 -0.02
N ASP A 118 3.47 6.52 0.08
CA ASP A 118 3.75 7.66 0.97
C ASP A 118 2.58 7.97 1.90
N PHE A 119 2.49 7.16 2.97
CA PHE A 119 1.58 7.37 4.09
C PHE A 119 2.04 8.60 4.91
N ASP A 120 2.35 9.70 4.23
CA ASP A 120 2.65 11.01 4.81
C ASP A 120 1.41 11.91 4.77
N ASN A 121 0.34 11.48 4.10
CA ASN A 121 -0.93 12.17 4.15
C ASN A 121 -1.71 11.74 5.39
N GLU A 122 -1.68 12.58 6.43
CA GLU A 122 -2.37 12.34 7.70
C GLU A 122 -3.84 11.96 7.52
N ASN A 123 -4.57 12.55 6.57
CA ASN A 123 -5.98 12.23 6.35
C ASN A 123 -6.18 10.80 5.83
N ILE A 124 -5.32 10.33 4.91
CA ILE A 124 -5.36 8.95 4.42
C ILE A 124 -5.04 7.98 5.55
N ILE A 125 -4.02 8.30 6.35
CA ILE A 125 -3.65 7.51 7.53
C ILE A 125 -4.82 7.40 8.50
N GLU A 126 -5.48 8.51 8.85
CA GLU A 126 -6.61 8.50 9.79
C GLU A 126 -7.77 7.65 9.27
N GLN A 127 -8.04 7.68 7.96
CA GLN A 127 -9.05 6.82 7.34
C GLN A 127 -8.68 5.33 7.43
N ILE A 128 -7.42 4.98 7.19
CA ILE A 128 -6.93 3.60 7.29
C ILE A 128 -6.87 3.12 8.75
N LEU A 129 -6.71 4.02 9.71
CA LEU A 129 -6.76 3.69 11.14
C LEU A 129 -8.19 3.61 11.69
N SER A 130 -9.20 4.08 10.96
CA SER A 130 -10.59 4.05 11.40
C SER A 130 -11.07 2.62 11.69
N GLY A 131 -11.56 2.37 12.91
CA GLY A 131 -12.02 1.05 13.34
C GLY A 131 -10.92 0.06 13.75
N VAL A 132 -9.65 0.48 13.78
CA VAL A 132 -8.55 -0.32 14.35
C VAL A 132 -8.59 -0.20 15.87
N LEU A 133 -8.76 -1.33 16.57
CA LEU A 133 -8.86 -1.36 18.03
C LEU A 133 -7.51 -1.17 18.73
N PHE A 134 -6.47 -1.78 18.18
CA PHE A 134 -5.12 -1.74 18.72
C PHE A 134 -4.10 -1.69 17.57
N GLN A 135 -3.05 -0.89 17.75
CA GLN A 135 -1.90 -0.79 16.85
C GLN A 135 -0.69 -1.49 17.49
N PRO A 136 -0.01 -2.40 16.77
CA PRO A 136 1.25 -2.95 17.23
C PRO A 136 2.28 -1.85 17.48
N PHE A 137 3.14 -2.07 18.47
CA PHE A 137 4.31 -1.23 18.71
C PHE A 137 5.57 -2.05 18.43
N LYS A 138 6.62 -1.36 17.97
CA LYS A 138 7.94 -1.96 17.80
C LYS A 138 8.70 -1.79 19.12
N ILE A 139 9.16 -2.90 19.70
CA ILE A 139 9.99 -2.95 20.91
C ILE A 139 11.45 -2.72 20.51
#